data_AF-A0A9E3GQR1-F1
#
_entry.id   AF-A0A9E3GQR1-F1
#
_cell.length_a   1.000
_cell.length_b   1.000
_cell.length_c   1.000
_cell.angle_alpha   90.00
_cell.angle_beta   90.00
_cell.angle_gamma   90.00
#
_symmetry.space_group_name_H-M   'P 1'
#
loop_
_entity.id
_entity.type
_entity.pdbx_description
1 polymer ?
#
loop_
_entity_poly.entity_id
_entity_poly.type
_entity_poly.pdbx_seq_one_letter_code
_entity_poly.pdbx_strand_id
1 'polypeptide(L)' 'MAASEDTEDRQDDGLIAGDDGRRRCWWCGDDPLYVAYHDREWGRPVHDDTRLFEKLVLEGFQSGLAWITILRKREAFR' A
#
# COMPACT_ATOMS: atom_id res chain seq x y z
N MET A 1 18.95 43.93 -11.89
CA MET A 1 17.66 43.22 -11.90
C MET A 1 17.98 41.75 -11.81
N ALA A 2 17.79 41.15 -10.64
CA ALA A 2 18.08 39.73 -10.43
C ALA A 2 17.03 38.90 -11.18
N ALA A 3 17.50 37.87 -11.87
CA ALA A 3 16.67 36.88 -12.53
C ALA A 3 15.96 36.00 -11.49
N SER A 4 14.76 35.59 -11.87
CA SER A 4 13.86 34.61 -11.28
C SER A 4 14.53 33.31 -10.84
N GLU A 5 14.26 32.88 -9.60
CA GLU A 5 14.40 31.48 -9.16
C GLU A 5 13.25 31.13 -8.18
N ASP A 6 12.00 31.26 -8.63
CA ASP A 6 10.89 30.55 -7.98
C ASP A 6 10.88 29.12 -8.54
N THR A 7 11.80 28.29 -8.05
CA THR A 7 11.70 26.84 -8.24
C THR A 7 10.66 26.36 -7.26
N GLU A 8 9.41 26.27 -7.72
CA GLU A 8 8.30 25.69 -6.98
C GLU A 8 8.67 24.24 -6.62
N ASP A 9 8.93 24.00 -5.34
CA ASP A 9 9.17 22.69 -4.74
C ASP A 9 7.93 21.82 -4.98
N ARG A 10 7.95 21.01 -6.04
CA ARG A 10 6.91 20.01 -6.31
C ARG A 10 7.02 18.92 -5.25
N GLN A 11 6.28 19.07 -4.15
CA GLN A 11 6.14 18.02 -3.14
C GLN A 11 5.48 16.80 -3.78
N ASP A 12 6.31 15.81 -4.11
CA ASP A 12 5.87 14.45 -4.35
C ASP A 12 5.60 13.82 -2.98
N ASP A 13 4.40 14.02 -2.46
CA ASP A 13 3.97 13.50 -1.15
C ASP A 13 3.74 11.98 -1.17
N GLY A 14 3.99 11.31 -2.31
CA GLY A 14 3.83 9.87 -2.48
C GLY A 14 2.37 9.42 -2.42
N LEU A 15 1.41 10.33 -2.60
CA LEU A 15 -0.01 10.06 -2.55
C LEU A 15 -0.68 10.16 -3.92
N ILE A 16 -1.68 9.31 -4.14
CA ILE A 16 -2.59 9.36 -5.29
C ILE A 16 -4.02 9.64 -4.82
N ALA A 17 -4.79 10.34 -5.65
CA ALA A 17 -6.21 10.55 -5.41
C ALA A 17 -7.01 9.35 -5.91
N GLY A 18 -7.80 8.72 -5.04
CA GLY A 18 -8.74 7.68 -5.43
C GLY A 18 -10.09 8.25 -5.88
N ASP A 19 -10.89 7.43 -6.55
CA ASP A 19 -12.21 7.79 -7.07
C ASP A 19 -13.22 8.22 -5.99
N ASP A 20 -12.98 7.81 -4.74
CA ASP A 20 -13.77 8.17 -3.56
C ASP A 20 -13.32 9.48 -2.90
N GLY A 21 -12.42 10.24 -3.54
CA GLY A 21 -11.88 11.50 -3.06
C GLY A 21 -10.85 11.36 -1.93
N ARG A 22 -10.45 10.14 -1.56
CA ARG A 22 -9.43 9.90 -0.52
C ARG A 22 -8.05 9.86 -1.13
N ARG A 23 -7.05 10.38 -0.41
CA ARG A 23 -5.64 10.24 -0.77
C ARG A 23 -5.07 8.96 -0.18
N ARG A 24 -4.38 8.15 -1.00
CA ARG A 24 -3.76 6.88 -0.61
C ARG A 24 -2.31 6.84 -1.06
N CYS A 25 -1.52 5.94 -0.50
CA CYS A 25 -0.15 5.74 -0.98
C CYS A 25 -0.14 5.37 -2.47
N TRP A 26 0.86 5.86 -3.20
CA TRP A 26 1.02 5.67 -4.65
C TRP A 26 0.97 4.20 -5.11
N TRP A 27 1.38 3.26 -4.25
CA TRP A 27 1.40 1.83 -4.57
C TRP A 27 0.03 1.14 -4.51
N CYS A 28 -0.98 1.79 -3.91
CA CYS A 28 -2.28 1.20 -3.70
C CYS A 28 -3.03 0.93 -5.03
N GLY A 29 -2.89 1.85 -6.00
CA GLY A 29 -3.66 1.83 -7.23
C GLY A 29 -5.18 1.81 -6.98
N ASP A 30 -5.93 1.26 -7.95
CA ASP A 30 -7.40 1.29 -7.97
C ASP A 30 -8.05 -0.10 -7.82
N ASP A 31 -7.27 -1.18 -7.71
CA ASP A 31 -7.83 -2.53 -7.50
C ASP A 31 -8.57 -2.57 -6.14
N PRO A 32 -9.88 -2.87 -6.10
CA PRO A 32 -10.67 -2.81 -4.87
C PRO A 32 -10.13 -3.69 -3.74
N LEU A 33 -9.50 -4.83 -4.07
CA LEU A 33 -8.88 -5.70 -3.07
C LEU A 33 -7.66 -5.02 -2.44
N TYR A 34 -6.85 -4.35 -3.26
CA TYR A 34 -5.65 -3.69 -2.79
C TYR A 34 -5.99 -2.42 -1.98
N VAL A 35 -7.00 -1.67 -2.43
CA VAL A 35 -7.59 -0.53 -1.71
C VAL A 35 -8.13 -0.95 -0.36
N ALA A 36 -8.91 -2.04 -0.30
CA ALA A 36 -9.44 -2.54 0.96
C ALA A 36 -8.32 -2.97 1.92
N TYR A 37 -7.29 -3.65 1.41
CA TYR A 37 -6.11 -4.04 2.18
C TYR A 37 -5.35 -2.82 2.72
N HIS A 38 -5.08 -1.82 1.88
CA HIS A 38 -4.43 -0.57 2.26
C HIS A 38 -5.21 0.13 3.39
N ASP A 39 -6.51 0.34 3.20
CA ASP A 39 -7.32 1.16 4.11
C ASP A 39 -7.57 0.49 5.48
N ARG A 40 -7.64 -0.84 5.50
CA ARG A 40 -8.13 -1.60 6.66
C ARG A 40 -7.07 -2.45 7.35
N GLU A 41 -6.00 -2.82 6.67
CA GLU A 41 -5.03 -3.79 7.18
C GLU A 41 -3.59 -3.28 7.19
N TRP A 42 -3.18 -2.53 6.17
CA TRP A 42 -1.80 -2.07 6.04
C TRP A 42 -1.49 -0.98 7.08
N GLY A 43 -0.35 -1.11 7.76
CA GLY A 43 0.07 -0.18 8.81
C GLY A 43 -0.80 -0.17 10.09
N ARG A 44 -1.87 -0.98 10.16
CA ARG A 44 -2.70 -1.12 11.36
C ARG A 44 -2.02 -2.07 12.37
N PRO A 45 -1.94 -1.71 13.67
CA PRO A 45 -1.40 -2.58 14.69
C PRO A 45 -2.13 -3.94 14.75
N VAL A 46 -1.36 -5.02 14.91
CA VAL A 46 -1.87 -6.38 15.13
C VAL A 46 -1.17 -6.93 16.36
N HIS A 47 -1.95 -7.41 17.33
CA HIS A 47 -1.45 -7.93 18.61
C HIS A 47 -1.70 -9.43 18.79
N ASP A 48 -2.32 -10.07 17.80
CA ASP A 48 -2.56 -11.52 17.80
C ASP A 48 -1.38 -12.23 17.14
N ASP A 49 -0.74 -13.14 17.88
CA ASP A 49 0.49 -13.82 17.45
C ASP A 49 0.28 -14.67 16.19
N THR A 50 -0.86 -15.35 16.08
CA THR A 50 -1.18 -16.18 14.90
C THR A 50 -1.34 -15.31 13.66
N ARG A 51 -2.04 -14.18 13.75
CA ARG A 51 -2.18 -13.22 12.64
C ARG A 51 -0.86 -12.55 12.28
N LEU A 52 -0.01 -12.26 13.27
CA LEU A 52 1.34 -11.74 13.00
C LEU A 52 2.18 -12.78 12.25
N PHE A 53 2.14 -14.04 12.66
CA PHE A 53 2.83 -15.13 11.97
C PHE A 53 2.29 -15.36 10.56
N GLU A 54 0.96 -15.35 10.37
CA GLU A 54 0.33 -15.42 9.03
C GLU A 54 0.88 -14.30 8.12
N LYS A 55 0.90 -13.04 8.61
CA LYS A 55 1.46 -11.92 7.84
C LYS A 55 2.93 -12.16 7.49
N LEU A 56 3.76 -12.56 8.45
CA LEU A 56 5.19 -12.81 8.23
C LEU A 56 5.42 -13.89 7.15
N VAL A 57 4.64 -14.98 7.19
CA VAL A 57 4.73 -16.06 6.21
C VAL A 57 4.30 -15.58 4.82
N LEU A 58 3.21 -14.82 4.71
CA LEU A 58 2.75 -14.27 3.44
C LEU A 58 3.78 -13.34 2.79
N GLU A 59 4.46 -12.50 3.57
CA GLU A 59 5.58 -11.66 3.10
C GLU A 59 6.73 -12.50 2.53
N GLY A 60 7.04 -13.66 3.15
CA GLY A 60 8.02 -14.59 2.60
C GLY A 60 7.65 -15.16 1.23
N PHE A 61 6.37 -15.46 1.01
CA PHE A 61 5.88 -15.94 -0.29
C PHE A 61 5.90 -14.87 -1.38
N GLN A 62 6.06 -13.59 -1.04
CA GLN A 62 6.10 -12.50 -2.02
C GLN A 62 7.38 -12.51 -2.89
N SER A 63 8.45 -13.22 -2.51
CA SER A 63 9.73 -13.14 -3.23
C SER A 63 9.59 -13.35 -4.76
N GLY A 64 9.81 -12.28 -5.53
CA GLY A 64 9.70 -12.27 -6.99
C GLY A 64 8.28 -12.08 -7.56
N LEU A 65 7.29 -11.78 -6.71
CA LEU A 65 5.89 -11.58 -7.07
C LEU A 65 5.40 -10.19 -6.65
N ALA A 66 4.36 -9.70 -7.32
CA ALA A 66 3.59 -8.56 -6.84
C ALA A 66 2.75 -8.96 -5.62
N TRP A 67 2.64 -8.08 -4.61
CA TRP A 67 1.86 -8.37 -3.39
C TRP A 67 0.40 -8.69 -3.65
N ILE A 68 -0.22 -8.08 -4.68
CA ILE A 68 -1.59 -8.40 -5.11
C ILE A 68 -1.76 -9.88 -5.48
N THR A 69 -0.71 -10.54 -5.98
CA THR A 69 -0.70 -11.99 -6.26
C THR A 69 -0.86 -12.80 -4.97
N ILE A 70 -0.19 -12.37 -3.89
CA ILE A 70 -0.28 -13.01 -2.58
C ILE A 70 -1.65 -12.74 -1.95
N LEU A 71 -2.14 -11.50 -1.99
CA LEU A 71 -3.46 -11.14 -1.48
C LEU A 71 -4.57 -11.99 -2.10
N ARG A 72 -4.53 -12.19 -3.42
CA ARG A 72 -5.51 -13.03 -4.15
C ARG A 72 -5.43 -14.52 -3.78
N LYS A 73 -4.27 -15.00 -3.30
CA LYS A 73 -4.06 -16.40 -2.87
C LYS A 73 -4.20 -16.61 -1.37
N ARG A 74 -4.38 -15.55 -0.57
CA ARG A 74 -4.37 -15.62 0.90
C ARG A 74 -5.30 -16.70 1.47
N GLU A 75 -6.50 -16.84 0.91
CA GLU A 75 -7.46 -17.84 1.39
C GLU A 75 -7.00 -19.28 1.13
N ALA A 76 -6.20 -19.53 0.09
CA ALA A 76 -5.64 -20.85 -0.17
C ALA A 76 -4.47 -21.22 0.76
N PHE A 77 -3.96 -20.27 1.54
CA PHE A 77 -2.91 -20.50 2.54
C PHE A 77 -3.46 -20.76 3.96
N ARG A 78 -4.78 -20.64 4.15
CA ARG A 78 -5.47 -20.87 5.43
C ARG A 78 -6.03 -22.29 5.51
#